data_AF-W1WW96-F1
#
_entry.id   AF-W1WW96-F1
#
_cell.length_a   1.000
_cell.length_b   1.000
_cell.length_c   1.000
_cell.angle_alpha   90.00
_cell.angle_beta   90.00
_cell.angle_gamma   90.00
#
_symmetry.space_group_name_H-M   'P 1'
#
loop_
_entity.id
_entity.type
_entity.pdbx_description
1 polymer ?
#
loop_
_entity_poly.entity_id
_entity_poly.type
_entity_poly.pdbx_seq_one_letter_code
_entity_poly.pdbx_strand_id
1 'polypeptide(L)' 'LGVFCGDGNILLLTEVQPENKKRISATDFINGHQIKEGIVFGDSM' A
#
# COMPACT_ATOMS: atom_id res chain seq x y z
N LEU A 1 -3.28 3.61 -4.39
CA LEU A 1 -1.96 3.54 -3.73
C LEU A 1 -0.96 2.94 -4.71
N GLY A 2 -0.01 3.72 -5.22
CA GLY A 2 0.98 3.24 -6.19
C GLY A 2 2.21 2.68 -5.48
N VAL A 3 2.69 1.52 -5.90
CA VAL A 3 3.91 0.88 -5.37
C VAL A 3 4.88 0.65 -6.52
N PHE A 4 6.12 1.10 -6.37
CA PHE A 4 7.18 0.83 -7.33
C PHE A 4 7.61 -0.63 -7.23
N CYS A 5 7.69 -1.29 -8.38
CA CYS A 5 8.19 -2.66 -8.50
C CYS A 5 9.60 -2.66 -9.10
N GLY A 6 10.35 -3.75 -8.86
CA GLY A 6 11.76 -3.87 -9.27
C GLY A 6 11.99 -3.93 -10.80
N ASP A 7 10.93 -4.06 -11.58
CA ASP A 7 10.92 -4.02 -13.04
C ASP A 7 10.69 -2.60 -13.60
N GLY A 8 10.60 -1.59 -12.74
CA GLY A 8 10.35 -0.19 -13.11
C GLY A 8 8.87 0.13 -13.35
N ASN A 9 7.97 -0.85 -13.20
CA ASN A 9 6.53 -0.62 -13.28
C ASN A 9 5.96 -0.13 -11.94
N ILE A 10 4.76 0.46 -12.01
CA ILE A 10 3.99 0.86 -10.84
C ILE A 10 2.77 -0.05 -10.72
N LEU A 11 2.65 -0.74 -9.59
CA LEU A 11 1.43 -1.46 -9.23
C LEU A 11 0.46 -0.52 -8.52
N LEU A 12 -0.73 -0.34 -9.08
CA LEU A 12 -1.79 0.41 -8.45
C LEU A 12 -2.66 -0.50 -7.58
N LEU A 13 -2.52 -0.37 -6.26
CA LEU A 13 -3.42 -1.00 -5.30
C LEU A 13 -4.72 -0.17 -5.22
N THR A 14 -5.85 -0.83 -5.50
CA THR A 14 -7.20 -0.27 -5.44
C THR A 14 -7.95 -0.69 -4.17
N GLU A 15 -7.64 -1.89 -3.65
CA GLU A 15 -8.18 -2.44 -2.41
C GLU A 15 -7.08 -3.10 -1.59
N VAL A 16 -7.25 -3.11 -0.27
CA VAL A 16 -6.34 -3.78 0.66
C VAL A 16 -7.10 -4.42 1.81
N GLN A 17 -6.52 -5.46 2.40
CA GLN A 17 -7.01 -6.06 3.63
C GLN A 17 -5.87 -6.05 4.67
N PRO A 18 -5.87 -5.08 5.60
CA PRO A 18 -4.91 -5.09 6.70
C PRO A 18 -5.16 -6.30 7.61
N GLU A 19 -4.11 -6.73 8.30
CA GLU A 19 -4.20 -7.87 9.22
C GLU A 19 -5.30 -7.65 10.27
N ASN A 20 -6.13 -8.68 10.48
CA ASN A 20 -7.27 -8.67 11.40
C ASN A 20 -8.32 -7.57 11.15
N LYS A 21 -8.30 -6.90 9.98
CA LYS A 21 -9.31 -5.92 9.57
C LYS A 21 -10.10 -6.41 8.36
N LYS A 22 -11.25 -5.75 8.12
CA LYS A 22 -12.03 -5.97 6.90
C LYS A 22 -11.27 -5.42 5.69
N ARG A 23 -11.56 -5.99 4.52
CA ARG A 23 -11.18 -5.42 3.22
C ARG A 23 -11.76 -4.01 3.08
N ILE A 24 -10.94 -3.08 2.60
CA ILE A 24 -11.29 -1.67 2.40
C ILE A 24 -10.66 -1.15 1.11
N SER A 25 -11.10 0.04 0.65
CA SER A 25 -10.46 0.71 -0.47
C SER A 25 -9.05 1.20 -0.11
N ALA A 26 -8.16 1.27 -1.09
CA ALA A 26 -6.82 1.81 -0.86
C ALA A 26 -6.83 3.30 -0.47
N THR A 27 -7.85 4.05 -0.90
CA THR A 27 -8.06 5.45 -0.50
C THR A 27 -8.38 5.56 0.99
N ASP A 28 -9.33 4.76 1.48
CA ASP A 28 -9.68 4.72 2.90
C ASP A 28 -8.50 4.25 3.76
N PHE A 29 -7.71 3.30 3.23
CA PHE A 29 -6.50 2.83 3.89
C PHE A 29 -5.48 3.96 4.09
N ILE A 30 -5.13 4.72 3.04
CA ILE A 30 -4.16 5.82 3.12
C ILE A 30 -4.64 6.90 4.10
N ASN A 31 -5.91 7.28 4.01
CA ASN A 31 -6.50 8.32 4.87
C ASN A 31 -6.43 7.94 6.37
N GLY A 32 -6.60 6.65 6.70
CA GLY A 32 -6.58 6.17 8.08
C GLY A 32 -5.20 5.81 8.64
N HIS A 33 -4.21 5.52 7.81
CA HIS A 33 -2.90 5.00 8.23
C HIS A 33 -1.71 5.96 7.98
N GLN A 34 -1.96 7.16 7.44
CA GLN A 34 -0.95 8.19 7.19
C GLN A 34 0.29 7.67 6.44
N ILE A 35 0.05 6.91 5.37
CA ILE A 35 1.10 6.40 4.49
C ILE A 35 1.81 7.61 3.87
N LYS A 36 3.11 7.77 4.19
CA LYS A 36 4.00 8.75 3.57
C LYS A 36 4.56 8.21 2.26
N GLU A 37 4.94 9.11 1.36
CA GLU A 37 5.69 8.74 0.17
C GLU A 37 7.06 8.17 0.56
N GLY A 38 7.53 7.19 -0.21
CA GLY A 38 8.83 6.53 0.01
C GLY A 38 8.84 5.41 1.05
N ILE A 39 7.69 5.06 1.65
CA ILE A 39 7.60 3.88 2.51
C ILE A 39 7.79 2.62 1.66
N VAL A 40 8.64 1.71 2.14
CA VAL A 40 8.88 0.41 1.53
C VAL A 40 7.98 -0.63 2.20
N PHE A 41 7.30 -1.44 1.39
CA PHE A 41 6.51 -2.57 1.88
C PHE A 41 7.38 -3.82 1.99
N GLY A 42 7.32 -4.51 3.13
CA GLY A 42 8.16 -5.67 3.45
C GLY A 42 9.42 -5.29 4.23
N ASP A 43 10.04 -6.28 4.87
CA ASP A 43 11.34 -6.08 5.53
C ASP A 43 12.43 -5.89 4.47
N SER A 44 13.20 -4.83 4.64
CA SER A 44 14.46 -4.64 3.93
C SER A 44 15.49 -5.58 4.58
N MET A 45 15.65 -6.79 4.02
CA MET A 45 16.89 -7.56 4.25
C MET A 45 18.05 -6.93 3.50
#